data_AF-A0A2X2T029-F1
#
_entry.id   AF-A0A2X2T029-F1
#
_cell.length_a   1.000
_cell.length_b   1.000
_cell.length_c   1.000
_cell.angle_alpha   90.00
_cell.angle_beta   90.00
_cell.angle_gamma   90.00
#
_symmetry.space_group_name_H-M   'P 1'
#
loop_
_entity.id
_entity.type
_entity.pdbx_description
1 polymer ?
#
loop_
_entity_poly.entity_id
_entity_poly.type
_entity_poly.pdbx_seq_one_letter_code
_entity_poly.pdbx_strand_id
1 'polypeptide(L)'
;MIEGKLNITFDKIKEKYINEATNKFIEVGERCIIEARDNGAYTDRTGNLRNSVGYVVLLNSVEKSKSNISALNQRLIEELKSKYPKNLVLIVVAGMNYAAYVEAKGFNVLSSAELMAKNILTKLYS
;
A
#
# COMPACT_ATOMS: atom_id res chain seq x y z
N MET A 1 46.18 -10.61 -20.96
CA MET A 1 45.95 -9.87 -19.71
C MET A 1 44.58 -9.24 -19.82
N ILE A 2 43.58 -9.74 -19.10
CA ILE A 2 42.22 -9.20 -19.16
C ILE A 2 42.08 -8.27 -17.95
N GLU A 3 42.16 -6.96 -18.18
CA GLU A 3 41.71 -5.98 -17.18
C GLU A 3 40.17 -5.95 -17.21
N GLY A 4 39.55 -6.74 -16.35
CA GLY A 4 38.12 -6.58 -16.06
C GLY A 4 37.92 -5.35 -15.18
N LYS A 5 37.48 -4.22 -15.77
CA LYS A 5 37.05 -3.03 -15.02
C LYS A 5 35.52 -2.97 -14.97
N LEU A 6 34.94 -3.07 -13.78
CA LEU A 6 33.52 -2.83 -13.53
C LEU A 6 33.33 -1.41 -12.98
N ASN A 7 32.69 -0.54 -13.75
CA ASN A 7 32.40 0.82 -13.34
C ASN A 7 31.08 0.82 -12.52
N ILE A 8 31.18 0.61 -11.21
CA ILE A 8 30.02 0.55 -10.31
C ILE A 8 29.54 1.97 -10.00
N THR A 9 28.42 2.38 -10.59
CA THR A 9 27.73 3.60 -10.17
C THR A 9 26.77 3.26 -9.03
N PHE A 10 27.13 3.59 -7.78
CA PHE A 10 26.29 3.33 -6.60
C PHE A 10 24.86 3.90 -6.75
N ASP A 11 24.70 5.01 -7.46
CA ASP A 11 23.38 5.60 -7.72
C ASP A 11 22.48 4.70 -8.57
N LYS A 12 23.02 4.02 -9.59
CA LYS A 12 22.26 3.09 -10.43
C LYS A 12 21.82 1.85 -9.64
N ILE A 13 22.69 1.36 -8.75
CA ILE A 13 22.35 0.25 -7.87
C ILE A 13 21.22 0.68 -6.92
N LYS A 14 21.38 1.83 -6.26
CA LYS A 14 20.37 2.39 -5.36
C LYS A 14 19.03 2.57 -6.05
N GLU A 15 19.02 3.15 -7.25
CA GLU A 15 17.81 3.35 -8.04
C GLU A 15 17.12 2.02 -8.36
N LYS A 16 17.88 1.02 -8.79
CA LYS A 16 17.35 -0.33 -9.06
C LYS A 16 16.66 -0.92 -7.83
N TYR A 17 17.31 -0.89 -6.67
CA TYR A 17 16.72 -1.40 -5.42
C TYR A 17 15.46 -0.63 -4.99
N ILE A 18 15.47 0.70 -5.13
CA ILE A 18 14.29 1.54 -4.85
C ILE A 18 13.12 1.16 -5.78
N ASN A 19 13.40 0.94 -7.06
CA ASN A 19 12.37 0.56 -8.04
C ASN A 19 11.80 -0.83 -7.75
N GLU A 20 12.64 -1.81 -7.41
CA GLU A 20 12.20 -3.16 -7.02
C GLU A 20 11.34 -3.12 -5.75
N ALA A 21 11.77 -2.39 -4.72
CA ALA A 21 10.99 -2.19 -3.51
C ALA A 21 9.64 -1.50 -3.80
N THR A 22 9.65 -0.46 -4.63
CA THR A 22 8.43 0.26 -5.03
C THR A 22 7.45 -0.67 -5.74
N ASN A 23 7.92 -1.47 -6.70
CA ASN A 23 7.10 -2.44 -7.42
C ASN A 23 6.49 -3.46 -6.46
N LYS A 24 7.25 -3.90 -5.45
CA LYS A 24 6.71 -4.82 -4.44
C LYS A 24 5.63 -4.18 -3.57
N PHE A 25 5.78 -2.91 -3.20
CA PHE A 25 4.75 -2.18 -2.47
C PHE A 25 3.46 -2.04 -3.30
N ILE A 26 3.59 -1.83 -4.62
CA ILE A 26 2.45 -1.78 -5.55
C ILE A 26 1.74 -3.14 -5.58
N GLU A 27 2.49 -4.24 -5.77
CA GLU A 27 1.94 -5.60 -5.75
C GLU A 27 1.20 -5.90 -4.43
N VAL A 28 1.77 -5.50 -3.29
CA VAL A 28 1.14 -5.68 -1.98
C VAL A 28 -0.12 -4.83 -1.85
N GLY A 29 -0.12 -3.60 -2.39
CA GLY A 29 -1.32 -2.74 -2.43
C GLY A 29 -2.48 -3.38 -3.18
N GLU A 30 -2.23 -3.95 -4.36
CA GLU A 30 -3.25 -4.70 -5.11
C GLU A 30 -3.76 -5.91 -4.33
N ARG A 31 -2.85 -6.65 -3.68
CA ARG A 31 -3.21 -7.79 -2.83
C ARG A 31 -4.06 -7.37 -1.63
N CYS A 32 -3.85 -6.18 -1.06
CA CYS A 32 -4.69 -5.68 0.03
C CYS A 32 -6.13 -5.45 -0.40
N ILE A 33 -6.35 -4.93 -1.63
CA ILE A 33 -7.70 -4.77 -2.17
C ILE A 33 -8.37 -6.13 -2.32
N ILE A 34 -7.67 -7.11 -2.90
CA ILE A 34 -8.18 -8.48 -3.08
C ILE A 34 -8.51 -9.11 -1.73
N GLU A 35 -7.61 -9.00 -0.76
CA GLU A 35 -7.78 -9.55 0.59
C GLU A 35 -9.01 -8.98 1.30
N ALA A 36 -9.13 -7.65 1.33
CA ALA A 36 -10.28 -6.98 1.94
C ALA A 36 -11.60 -7.33 1.23
N ARG A 37 -11.53 -7.58 -0.09
CA ARG A 37 -12.68 -7.96 -0.90
C ARG A 37 -13.14 -9.39 -0.65
N ASP A 38 -12.22 -10.33 -0.63
CA ASP A 38 -12.54 -11.76 -0.62
C ASP A 38 -12.73 -12.29 0.80
N ASN A 39 -12.02 -11.72 1.79
CA ASN A 39 -12.05 -12.16 3.19
C ASN A 39 -12.81 -11.20 4.13
N GLY A 40 -13.49 -10.18 3.59
CA GLY A 40 -14.30 -9.26 4.39
C GLY A 40 -15.48 -9.95 5.06
N ALA A 41 -15.56 -9.87 6.39
CA ALA A 41 -16.49 -10.68 7.20
C ALA A 41 -17.82 -9.98 7.54
N TYR A 42 -18.25 -9.00 6.74
CA TYR A 42 -19.47 -8.23 6.96
C TYR A 42 -20.51 -8.48 5.85
N THR A 43 -21.80 -8.32 6.19
CA THR A 43 -22.87 -8.35 5.18
C THR A 43 -22.82 -7.09 4.33
N ASP A 44 -22.24 -7.18 3.14
CA ASP A 44 -22.23 -6.09 2.18
C ASP A 44 -23.47 -6.13 1.29
N ARG A 45 -24.51 -5.39 1.67
CA ARG A 45 -25.79 -5.37 0.92
C ARG A 45 -25.72 -4.54 -0.36
N THR A 46 -24.87 -3.50 -0.38
CA THR A 46 -24.78 -2.55 -1.50
C THR A 46 -23.49 -2.68 -2.29
N GLY A 47 -22.49 -3.39 -1.76
CA GLY A 47 -21.14 -3.46 -2.34
C GLY A 47 -20.27 -2.24 -1.99
N ASN A 48 -20.82 -1.23 -1.31
CA ASN A 48 -20.16 0.07 -1.17
C ASN A 48 -18.89 -0.01 -0.34
N LEU A 49 -18.91 -0.75 0.77
CA LEU A 49 -17.74 -0.84 1.64
C LEU A 49 -16.61 -1.57 0.94
N ARG A 50 -16.91 -2.72 0.35
CA ARG A 50 -15.93 -3.57 -0.32
C ARG A 50 -15.34 -2.90 -1.56
N ASN A 51 -16.16 -2.21 -2.35
CA ASN A 51 -15.71 -1.48 -3.54
C ASN A 51 -15.00 -0.17 -3.21
N SER A 52 -15.07 0.31 -1.96
CA SER A 52 -14.38 1.53 -1.52
C SER A 52 -12.95 1.29 -1.03
N VAL A 53 -12.49 0.03 -1.00
CA VAL A 53 -11.13 -0.30 -0.58
C VAL A 53 -10.15 0.06 -1.70
N GLY A 54 -9.12 0.82 -1.33
CA GLY A 54 -8.09 1.30 -2.23
C GLY A 54 -6.74 1.44 -1.55
N TYR A 55 -5.71 1.79 -2.31
CA TYR A 55 -4.37 2.04 -1.78
C TYR A 55 -3.65 3.17 -2.50
N VAL A 56 -2.59 3.67 -1.87
CA VAL A 56 -1.59 4.57 -2.45
C VAL A 56 -0.19 4.12 -2.05
N VAL A 57 0.73 4.08 -3.01
CA VAL A 57 2.17 3.94 -2.76
C VAL A 57 2.84 5.29 -2.94
N LEU A 58 3.60 5.71 -1.93
CA LEU A 58 4.36 6.95 -1.92
C LEU A 58 5.85 6.66 -1.82
N LEU A 59 6.66 7.37 -2.58
CA LEU A 59 8.11 7.44 -2.39
C LEU A 59 8.49 8.90 -2.16
N ASN A 60 8.97 9.23 -0.96
CA ASN A 60 9.33 10.59 -0.58
C ASN A 60 8.19 11.58 -0.84
N SER A 61 6.99 11.25 -0.36
CA SER A 61 5.72 11.96 -0.59
C SER A 61 5.24 12.05 -2.06
N VAL A 62 5.99 11.52 -3.03
CA VAL A 62 5.56 11.44 -4.43
C VAL A 62 4.75 10.18 -4.65
N GLU A 63 3.54 10.33 -5.19
CA GLU A 63 2.67 9.21 -5.59
C GLU A 63 3.34 8.38 -6.69
N LYS A 64 3.46 7.07 -6.45
CA LYS A 64 4.01 6.09 -7.39
C LYS A 64 2.94 5.20 -8.00
N SER A 65 1.93 4.84 -7.22
CA SER A 65 0.73 4.14 -7.69
C SER A 65 -0.44 4.44 -6.77
N LYS A 66 -1.65 4.34 -7.31
CA LYS A 66 -2.89 4.36 -6.54
C LYS A 66 -3.96 3.52 -7.23
N SER A 67 -4.89 3.00 -6.44
CA SER A 67 -6.08 2.31 -6.92
C SER A 67 -7.27 2.60 -6.01
N ASN A 68 -8.45 2.75 -6.60
CA ASN A 68 -9.73 2.99 -5.90
C ASN A 68 -9.73 4.13 -4.88
N ILE A 69 -9.03 5.22 -5.18
CA ILE A 69 -9.02 6.43 -4.34
C ILE A 69 -10.11 7.40 -4.78
N SER A 70 -11.06 7.66 -3.88
CA SER A 70 -12.11 8.66 -4.07
C SER A 70 -11.73 10.01 -3.47
N ALA A 71 -12.45 11.06 -3.85
CA ALA A 71 -12.30 12.39 -3.27
C ALA A 71 -12.48 12.42 -1.73
N LEU A 72 -13.25 11.47 -1.18
CA LEU A 72 -13.46 11.34 0.27
C LEU A 72 -12.15 10.95 0.99
N ASN A 73 -11.34 10.10 0.37
CA ASN A 73 -10.07 9.63 0.93
C ASN A 73 -8.89 10.52 0.56
N GLN A 74 -9.01 11.35 -0.47
CA GLN A 74 -7.91 12.19 -0.95
C GLN A 74 -7.37 13.10 0.15
N ARG A 75 -8.24 13.73 0.96
CA ARG A 75 -7.81 14.59 2.09
C ARG A 75 -6.96 13.83 3.10
N LEU A 76 -7.42 12.64 3.51
CA LEU A 76 -6.69 11.77 4.42
C LEU A 76 -5.32 11.37 3.84
N ILE A 77 -5.27 11.08 2.54
CA ILE A 77 -4.02 10.75 1.85
C ILE A 77 -3.05 11.93 1.83
N GLU A 78 -3.53 13.15 1.55
CA GLU A 78 -2.69 14.35 1.58
C GLU A 78 -2.14 14.64 2.98
N GLU A 79 -2.97 14.45 4.02
CA GLU A 79 -2.52 14.56 5.41
C GLU A 79 -1.42 13.52 5.73
N LEU A 80 -1.61 12.27 5.30
CA LEU A 80 -0.63 11.20 5.52
C LEU A 80 0.65 11.40 4.71
N LYS A 81 0.57 11.94 3.49
CA LYS A 81 1.75 12.29 2.66
C LYS A 81 2.71 13.21 3.41
N SER A 82 2.17 14.17 4.17
CA SER A 82 2.97 15.12 4.96
C SER A 82 3.74 14.46 6.12
N LYS A 83 3.23 13.34 6.64
CA LYS A 83 3.84 12.60 7.76
C LYS A 83 5.04 11.74 7.35
N TYR A 84 5.18 11.43 6.05
CA TYR A 84 6.20 10.50 5.54
C TYR A 84 7.06 11.10 4.40
N PRO A 85 7.84 12.17 4.68
CA PRO A 85 8.56 12.93 3.65
C PRO A 85 9.73 12.20 2.96
N LYS A 86 10.29 11.16 3.59
CA LYS A 86 11.50 10.46 3.10
C LYS A 86 11.39 8.93 3.18
N ASN A 87 10.19 8.40 2.94
CA ASN A 87 9.92 6.97 3.08
C ASN A 87 9.26 6.41 1.81
N LEU A 88 9.46 5.10 1.60
CA LEU A 88 8.56 4.30 0.77
C LEU A 88 7.41 3.82 1.65
N VAL A 89 6.18 4.19 1.32
CA VAL A 89 4.99 3.97 2.15
C VAL A 89 3.89 3.35 1.33
N LEU A 90 3.23 2.32 1.89
CA LEU A 90 1.96 1.81 1.42
C LEU A 90 0.86 2.29 2.38
N ILE A 91 -0.12 2.98 1.84
CA ILE A 91 -1.33 3.40 2.57
C ILE A 91 -2.51 2.64 1.98
N VAL A 92 -3.24 1.91 2.81
CA VAL A 92 -4.49 1.23 2.43
C VAL A 92 -5.66 1.93 3.12
N VAL A 93 -6.74 2.16 2.39
CA VAL A 93 -7.91 2.90 2.88
C VAL A 93 -9.19 2.15 2.55
N ALA A 94 -10.20 2.29 3.41
CA ALA A 94 -11.58 1.94 3.13
C ALA A 94 -12.38 3.24 3.06
N GLY A 95 -12.96 3.55 1.89
CA GLY A 95 -13.53 4.87 1.59
C GLY A 95 -14.90 5.20 2.16
N MET A 96 -15.41 4.38 3.07
CA MET A 96 -16.69 4.59 3.73
C MET A 96 -16.46 5.05 5.17
N ASN A 97 -17.14 6.13 5.58
CA ASN A 97 -17.05 6.68 6.94
C ASN A 97 -17.47 5.69 8.05
N TYR A 98 -18.29 4.69 7.71
CA TYR A 98 -18.71 3.63 8.63
C TYR A 98 -17.75 2.43 8.65
N ALA A 99 -16.67 2.41 7.86
CA ALA A 99 -15.70 1.31 7.82
C ALA A 99 -15.10 1.04 9.21
N ALA A 100 -14.66 2.10 9.90
CA ALA A 100 -14.10 2.00 11.26
C ALA A 100 -15.13 1.43 12.26
N TYR A 101 -16.41 1.78 12.12
CA TYR A 101 -17.48 1.24 12.96
C TYR A 101 -17.72 -0.25 12.71
N VAL A 102 -17.65 -0.69 11.45
CA VAL A 102 -17.78 -2.11 11.08
C VAL A 102 -16.60 -2.91 11.65
N GLU A 103 -15.37 -2.42 11.52
CA GLU A 103 -14.18 -3.05 12.10
C GLU A 103 -14.26 -3.11 13.63
N ALA A 104 -14.73 -2.05 14.28
CA ALA A 104 -14.91 -2.01 15.74
C ALA A 104 -15.95 -3.02 16.27
N LYS A 105 -16.85 -3.52 15.42
CA LYS A 105 -17.77 -4.62 15.74
C LYS A 105 -17.13 -6.01 15.63
N GLY A 106 -15.84 -6.09 15.29
CA GLY A 106 -15.11 -7.33 15.09
C GLY A 106 -15.24 -7.92 13.69
N PHE A 107 -15.77 -7.17 12.72
CA PHE A 107 -15.82 -7.62 11.33
C PHE A 107 -14.56 -7.19 10.59
N ASN A 108 -13.95 -8.13 9.87
CA ASN A 108 -12.79 -7.84 9.04
C ASN A 108 -13.15 -6.87 7.89
N VAL A 109 -12.60 -5.65 7.90
CA VAL A 109 -12.63 -4.70 6.77
C VAL A 109 -11.24 -4.56 6.15
N LEU A 110 -10.24 -4.20 6.95
CA LEU A 110 -8.85 -4.04 6.52
C LEU A 110 -7.86 -4.86 7.38
N SER A 111 -8.29 -5.41 8.52
CA SER A 111 -7.36 -6.06 9.45
C SER A 111 -6.59 -7.24 8.85
N SER A 112 -7.23 -8.09 8.04
CA SER A 112 -6.51 -9.20 7.38
C SER A 112 -5.53 -8.69 6.31
N ALA A 113 -5.90 -7.63 5.57
CA ALA A 113 -5.04 -6.99 4.59
C ALA A 113 -3.81 -6.35 5.24
N GLU A 114 -3.98 -5.68 6.39
CA GLU A 114 -2.88 -5.10 7.16
C GLU A 114 -1.89 -6.18 7.61
N LEU A 115 -2.40 -7.27 8.19
CA LEU A 115 -1.57 -8.38 8.64
C LEU A 115 -0.80 -9.03 7.48
N MET A 116 -1.47 -9.27 6.35
CA MET A 116 -0.83 -9.79 5.14
C MET A 116 0.27 -8.85 4.64
N ALA A 117 -0.03 -7.55 4.49
CA ALA A 117 0.93 -6.56 4.00
C ALA A 117 2.17 -6.52 4.90
N LYS A 118 1.98 -6.47 6.22
CA LYS A 118 3.08 -6.49 7.19
C LYS A 118 3.95 -7.74 7.02
N ASN A 119 3.33 -8.92 6.92
CA ASN A 119 4.06 -10.18 6.76
C ASN A 119 4.87 -10.24 5.46
N ILE A 120 4.35 -9.70 4.35
CA ILE A 120 5.06 -9.67 3.07
C ILE A 120 6.19 -8.64 3.10
N LEU A 121 5.91 -7.43 3.58
CA LEU A 121 6.86 -6.32 3.55
C LEU A 121 7.99 -6.49 4.56
N THR A 122 7.75 -7.07 5.74
CA THR A 122 8.83 -7.37 6.69
C THR A 122 9.85 -8.34 6.10
N LYS A 123 9.40 -9.30 5.29
CA LYS A 123 10.29 -10.26 4.61
C LYS A 123 11.20 -9.64 3.53
N LEU A 124 10.93 -8.42 3.10
CA LEU A 124 11.80 -7.71 2.14
C LEU A 124 13.04 -7.12 2.81
N TYR A 125 13.00 -6.91 4.13
CA TYR A 125 14.04 -6.23 4.88
C TYR A 125 14.71 -7.11 5.95
N SER A 126 14.28 -8.36 6.07
CA SER A 126 14.85 -9.39 6.95
C SER A 126 15.76 -10.33 6.16
#